data_AF-A0A5B7DQ38-F1
#
_entry.id   AF-A0A5B7DQ38-F1
#
_cell.length_a   1.000
_cell.length_b   1.000
_cell.length_c   1.000
_cell.angle_alpha   90.00
_cell.angle_beta   90.00
_cell.angle_gamma   90.00
#
_symmetry.space_group_name_H-M   'P 1'
#
loop_
_entity.id
_entity.type
_entity.pdbx_description
1 polymer ?
#
loop_
_entity_poly.entity_id
_entity_poly.type
_entity_poly.pdbx_seq_one_letter_code
_entity_poly.pdbx_strand_id
1 'polypeptide(L)'
;MYKIVNDIEKIDKEDLVLVTEEDGRTRGHVKIRMRQCVKDIGKYSFPHRTVEKWNALNNEVVTAHNVHNFKEKLDKWRQDTMNPA
;
A
#
# COMPACT_ATOMS: atom_id res chain seq x y z
N MET A 1 -2.99 5.76 2.05
CA MET A 1 -2.17 4.86 1.21
C MET A 1 -2.33 5.14 -0.27
N TYR A 2 -3.42 4.79 -0.94
CA TYR A 2 -3.57 5.04 -2.40
C TYR A 2 -3.20 6.46 -2.82
N LYS A 3 -3.76 7.47 -2.16
CA LYS A 3 -3.47 8.87 -2.46
C LYS A 3 -2.01 9.25 -2.23
N ILE A 4 -1.34 8.61 -1.28
CA ILE A 4 0.05 8.92 -0.96
C ILE A 4 0.99 8.24 -1.96
N VAL A 5 0.70 6.99 -2.33
CA VAL A 5 1.44 6.24 -3.36
C VAL A 5 1.31 6.89 -4.74
N ASN A 6 0.16 7.50 -5.03
CA ASN A 6 -0.08 8.23 -6.28
C ASN A 6 0.27 9.73 -6.20
N ASP A 7 1.01 10.17 -5.17
CA ASP A 7 1.46 11.56 -5.00
C ASP A 7 0.31 12.61 -4.98
N ILE A 8 -0.92 12.19 -4.66
CA ILE A 8 -2.12 13.06 -4.53
C ILE A 8 -2.12 13.78 -3.17
N GLU A 9 -1.74 13.09 -2.10
CA GLU A 9 -1.58 13.67 -0.76
C GLU A 9 -0.10 13.70 -0.38
N LYS A 10 0.40 14.90 -0.04
CA LYS A 10 1.79 15.07 0.39
C LYS A 10 1.96 14.53 1.81
N ILE A 11 2.73 13.47 1.91
CA ILE A 11 3.38 13.02 3.13
C ILE A 11 4.87 12.92 2.76
N ASP A 12 5.78 13.27 3.66
CA ASP A 12 7.20 13.12 3.41
C ASP A 12 7.51 11.65 3.05
N LYS A 13 8.07 11.46 1.85
CA LYS A 13 8.51 10.14 1.34
C LYS A 13 9.65 9.58 2.20
N GLU A 14 10.25 10.38 3.07
CA GLU A 14 11.20 9.92 4.08
C GLU A 14 10.49 9.26 5.28
N ASP A 15 9.27 9.70 5.62
CA ASP A 15 8.43 9.07 6.63
C ASP A 15 7.82 7.76 6.09
N LEU A 16 7.54 7.77 4.79
CA LEU A 16 7.15 6.64 3.98
C LEU A 16 8.30 6.16 3.09
N VAL A 17 9.25 5.35 3.58
CA VAL A 17 10.27 4.64 2.77
C VAL A 17 9.61 3.70 1.72
N LEU A 18 8.82 4.24 0.80
CA LEU A 18 7.66 3.60 0.19
C LEU A 18 7.50 3.97 -1.28
N VAL A 19 8.57 4.07 -2.05
CA VAL A 19 8.53 3.60 -3.44
C VAL A 19 9.93 3.09 -3.69
N THR A 20 10.09 1.81 -4.04
CA THR A 20 11.30 1.44 -4.77
C THR A 20 11.20 2.15 -6.12
N GLU A 21 11.81 3.32 -6.26
CA GLU A 21 12.07 3.96 -7.57
C GLU A 21 13.19 3.23 -8.32
N GLU A 22 13.28 1.91 -8.12
CA GLU A 22 14.21 1.09 -8.85
C GLU A 22 13.39 0.15 -9.72
N ASP A 23 13.50 0.40 -11.02
CA ASP A 23 13.39 -0.52 -12.15
C ASP A 23 14.25 -1.80 -11.96
N GLY A 24 14.15 -2.43 -10.79
CA GLY A 24 14.78 -3.69 -10.42
C GLY A 24 13.75 -4.79 -10.58
N ARG A 25 13.58 -5.25 -11.82
CA ARG A 25 12.83 -6.46 -12.22
C ARG A 25 12.55 -7.44 -11.07
N THR A 26 11.35 -7.36 -10.49
CA THR A 26 10.69 -8.55 -9.94
C THR A 26 9.18 -8.45 -10.20
N ARG A 27 8.82 -8.89 -11.41
CA ARG A 27 7.50 -9.44 -11.79
C ARG A 27 6.29 -8.65 -11.23
N GLY A 28 6.14 -7.41 -11.69
CA GLY A 28 4.84 -6.78 -11.90
C GLY A 28 3.98 -6.45 -10.67
N HIS A 29 4.55 -6.21 -9.48
CA HIS A 29 3.79 -5.77 -8.31
C HIS A 29 4.42 -4.57 -7.61
N VAL A 30 3.67 -3.47 -7.47
CA VAL A 30 4.06 -2.26 -6.71
C VAL A 30 4.02 -2.57 -5.22
N LYS A 31 5.14 -3.08 -4.70
CA LYS A 31 5.30 -3.39 -3.28
C LYS A 31 5.98 -2.25 -2.55
N ILE A 32 5.51 -2.06 -1.33
CA ILE A 32 5.97 -1.03 -0.41
C ILE A 32 6.93 -1.67 0.59
N ARG A 33 8.14 -1.12 0.74
CA ARG A 33 9.11 -1.61 1.73
C ARG A 33 8.80 -1.08 3.12
N MET A 34 8.74 -1.96 4.11
CA MET A 34 8.54 -1.55 5.49
C MET A 34 9.81 -0.90 6.04
N ARG A 35 9.72 0.33 6.55
CA ARG A 35 10.81 0.96 7.29
C ARG A 35 11.04 0.22 8.61
N GLN A 36 12.29 -0.08 8.93
CA GLN A 36 12.65 -0.56 10.26
C GLN A 36 12.56 0.60 11.27
N CYS A 37 11.67 0.45 12.24
CA CYS A 37 11.45 1.42 13.32
C CYS A 37 11.83 0.76 14.65
N VAL A 38 12.76 1.37 15.40
CA VAL A 38 13.19 0.85 16.71
C VAL A 38 12.24 1.29 17.84
N LYS A 39 11.67 2.49 17.73
CA LYS A 39 10.76 3.06 18.74
C LYS A 39 9.32 2.63 18.47
N ASP A 40 8.56 2.40 19.54
CA ASP A 40 7.13 2.08 19.47
C ASP A 40 6.33 3.14 18.73
N ILE A 41 6.69 4.43 18.87
CA ILE A 41 6.06 5.54 18.12
C ILE A 41 6.13 5.28 16.61
N GLY A 42 7.28 4.82 16.10
CA GLY A 42 7.45 4.49 14.69
C GLY A 42 6.74 3.20 14.30
N LYS A 43 6.75 2.18 15.18
CA LYS A 43 6.10 0.89 14.95
C LYS A 43 4.57 1.00 14.86
N TYR A 44 3.96 1.80 15.72
CA TYR A 44 2.51 2.00 15.74
C TYR A 44 2.03 3.17 14.88
N SER A 45 2.95 3.82 14.15
CA SER A 45 2.61 4.87 13.20
C SER A 45 1.68 4.36 12.10
N PHE A 46 0.87 5.26 11.55
CA PHE A 46 -0.06 4.95 10.46
C PHE A 46 0.64 4.33 9.23
N PRO A 47 1.75 4.90 8.73
CA PRO A 47 2.57 4.28 7.68
C PRO A 47 2.86 2.81 7.94
N HIS A 48 3.52 2.53 9.07
CA HIS A 48 4.04 1.22 9.42
C HIS A 48 2.89 0.19 9.49
N ARG A 49 1.80 0.52 10.18
CA ARG A 49 0.64 -0.38 10.33
C ARG A 49 -0.11 -0.69 9.03
N THR A 50 0.07 0.12 7.99
CA THR A 50 -0.68 -0.01 6.73
C THR A 50 0.12 -0.65 5.60
N VAL A 51 1.46 -0.73 5.70
CA VAL A 51 2.33 -1.37 4.70
C VAL A 51 1.96 -2.84 4.47
N GLU A 52 1.80 -3.62 5.53
CA GLU A 52 1.49 -5.05 5.42
C GLU A 52 0.14 -5.27 4.72
N LYS A 53 -0.88 -4.51 5.14
CA LYS A 53 -2.22 -4.55 4.52
C LYS A 53 -2.18 -4.14 3.05
N TRP A 54 -1.35 -3.16 2.70
CA TRP A 54 -1.16 -2.73 1.32
C TRP A 54 -0.50 -3.81 0.47
N ASN A 55 0.56 -4.43 0.97
CA ASN A 55 1.28 -5.49 0.25
C ASN A 55 0.48 -6.79 0.09
N ALA A 56 -0.57 -6.98 0.91
CA ALA A 56 -1.53 -8.07 0.77
C ALA A 56 -2.60 -7.81 -0.30
N LEU A 57 -2.74 -6.57 -0.79
CA LEU A 57 -3.67 -6.25 -1.88
C LEU A 57 -3.21 -6.90 -3.18
N ASN A 58 -4.18 -7.18 -4.06
CA ASN A 58 -3.87 -7.62 -5.40
C ASN A 58 -3.38 -6.44 -6.26
N ASN A 59 -2.66 -6.77 -7.34
CA ASN A 59 -2.22 -5.81 -8.33
C ASN A 59 -3.37 -4.98 -8.90
N GLU A 60 -4.50 -5.63 -9.15
CA GLU A 60 -5.65 -5.01 -9.81
C GLU A 60 -6.27 -3.85 -9.00
N VAL A 61 -6.25 -3.98 -7.66
CA VAL A 61 -6.64 -2.94 -6.70
C VAL A 61 -5.57 -1.86 -6.69
N VAL A 62 -4.29 -2.22 -6.55
CA VAL A 62 -3.18 -1.26 -6.42
C VAL A 62 -3.00 -0.39 -7.67
N THR A 63 -3.19 -0.95 -8.87
CA THR A 63 -3.07 -0.23 -10.16
C THR A 63 -4.36 0.43 -10.62
N ALA A 64 -5.36 0.58 -9.76
CA ALA A 64 -6.58 1.29 -10.12
C ALA A 64 -6.24 2.74 -10.54
N HIS A 65 -6.85 3.23 -11.62
CA HIS A 65 -6.56 4.55 -12.17
C HIS A 65 -7.18 5.71 -11.37
N ASN A 66 -8.20 5.43 -10.56
CA ASN A 66 -8.90 6.46 -9.81
C ASN A 66 -9.28 5.96 -8.41
N VAL A 67 -9.49 6.91 -7.49
CA VAL A 67 -9.81 6.62 -6.08
C VAL A 67 -11.13 5.85 -5.96
N HIS A 68 -12.09 6.09 -6.85
CA HIS A 68 -13.39 5.44 -6.82
C HIS A 68 -13.27 3.93 -7.14
N ASN A 69 -12.65 3.62 -8.27
CA ASN A 69 -12.32 2.29 -8.75
C ASN A 69 -11.43 1.55 -7.73
N PHE A 70 -10.46 2.24 -7.12
CA PHE A 70 -9.67 1.66 -6.02
C PHE A 70 -10.58 1.21 -4.87
N LYS A 71 -11.54 2.05 -4.44
CA LYS A 71 -12.49 1.70 -3.36
C LYS A 71 -13.37 0.51 -3.74
N GLU A 72 -13.92 0.50 -4.95
CA GLU A 72 -14.76 -0.60 -5.43
C GLU A 72 -14.01 -1.93 -5.47
N LYS A 73 -12.80 -1.94 -6.03
CA LYS A 73 -11.98 -3.16 -6.08
C LYS A 73 -11.52 -3.60 -4.69
N LEU A 74 -11.19 -2.65 -3.81
CA LEU A 74 -10.82 -2.96 -2.44
C LEU A 74 -11.99 -3.58 -1.66
N ASP A 75 -13.22 -3.11 -1.90
CA ASP A 75 -14.40 -3.68 -1.27
C ASP A 75 -14.65 -5.11 -1.74
N LYS A 76 -14.57 -5.37 -3.05
CA LYS A 76 -14.63 -6.73 -3.61
C LYS A 76 -13.57 -7.65 -3.01
N TRP A 77 -12.31 -7.19 -2.95
CA TRP A 77 -11.21 -7.95 -2.35
C TRP A 77 -11.47 -8.32 -0.88
N ARG A 78 -12.11 -7.42 -0.11
CA ARG A 78 -12.51 -7.71 1.29
C ARG A 78 -13.60 -8.77 1.37
N GLN A 79 -14.60 -8.70 0.49
CA GLN A 79 -15.68 -9.68 0.46
C GLN A 79 -15.15 -11.08 0.11
N ASP A 80 -14.29 -11.16 -0.91
CA ASP A 80 -13.68 -12.43 -1.36
C ASP A 80 -12.73 -13.04 -0.30
N THR A 81 -12.04 -12.20 0.47
CA THR A 81 -11.07 -12.68 1.49
C THR A 81 -11.73 -13.05 2.81
N MET A 82 -12.89 -12.44 3.15
CA MET A 82 -13.56 -12.62 4.45
C MET A 82 -14.76 -13.57 4.41
N ASN A 83 -15.24 -13.96 3.23
CA ASN A 83 -16.18 -15.08 3.04
C ASN A 83 -15.52 -16.17 2.19
N PRO A 84 -14.68 -17.04 2.80
CA PRO A 84 -14.34 -18.28 2.12
C PRO A 84 -15.62 -19.12 2.03
N ALA A 85 -15.99 -19.52 0.81
CA ALA A 85 -17.08 -20.46 0.56
C ALA A 85 -16.89 -21.78 1.31
#